data_AF-A0A5A7S6I7-F1
#
_entry.id   AF-A0A5A7S6I7-F1
#
_cell.length_a   1.000
_cell.length_b   1.000
_cell.length_c   1.000
_cell.angle_alpha   90.00
_cell.angle_beta   90.00
_cell.angle_gamma   90.00
#
_symmetry.space_group_name_H-M   'P 1'
#
loop_
_entity.id
_entity.type
_entity.pdbx_description
1 polymer ?
#
loop_
_entity_poly.entity_id
_entity_poly.type
_entity_poly.pdbx_seq_one_letter_code
_entity_poly.pdbx_strand_id
1 'polypeptide(L)'
;MGARKKFSRANPLALAVLSLLYERQMHPYQMSQTLKDRGKQDSVRLNFGSLYSVVESLVRQGFVKPVATEQDGNRPARTIYDLTDAGTDEVLAWMRDLVREPVKEYPQFMAALSFLPILSPTEAGTLLHERAQAVRDRIADMQHEIDEVDAVLPELFVIESQYEIAVARAELAFVESLAGKIESGTLRGSGLWQKLHDRMAALGVTRPPSSEIDKIFVEMEVPLPRGNNG
;
A
#
# COMPACT_ATOMS: atom_id res chain seq x y z
N MET A 1 -22.31 -11.90 -28.48
CA MET A 1 -21.04 -12.38 -27.89
C MET A 1 -20.47 -11.24 -27.06
N GLY A 2 -20.65 -11.26 -25.73
CA GLY A 2 -20.19 -10.16 -24.87
C GLY A 2 -18.66 -10.17 -24.78
N ALA A 3 -18.02 -9.01 -24.98
CA ALA A 3 -16.58 -8.87 -24.85
C ALA A 3 -16.13 -9.37 -23.46
N ARG A 4 -15.30 -10.42 -23.44
CA ARG A 4 -14.72 -10.98 -22.21
C ARG A 4 -13.90 -9.86 -21.57
N LYS A 5 -14.27 -9.41 -20.38
CA LYS A 5 -13.55 -8.37 -19.64
C LYS A 5 -12.11 -8.87 -19.45
N LYS A 6 -11.13 -8.16 -20.05
CA LYS A 6 -9.71 -8.51 -19.98
C LYS A 6 -9.29 -8.60 -18.50
N PHE A 7 -8.52 -9.62 -18.14
CA PHE A 7 -7.97 -9.74 -16.80
C PHE A 7 -7.25 -8.45 -16.42
N SER A 8 -7.60 -7.89 -15.26
CA SER A 8 -6.89 -6.75 -14.71
C SER A 8 -5.87 -7.26 -13.72
N ARG A 9 -4.59 -7.07 -14.04
CA ARG A 9 -3.42 -7.32 -13.18
C ARG A 9 -3.30 -6.31 -12.03
N ALA A 10 -4.39 -6.12 -11.30
CA ALA A 10 -4.51 -5.11 -10.24
C ALA A 10 -4.83 -5.73 -8.88
N ASN A 11 -5.04 -7.06 -8.81
CA ASN A 11 -5.38 -7.75 -7.57
C ASN A 11 -4.21 -8.63 -7.09
N PRO A 12 -3.41 -8.18 -6.10
CA PRO A 12 -2.31 -8.98 -5.55
C PRO A 12 -2.73 -10.37 -5.06
N LEU A 13 -3.98 -10.54 -4.61
CA LEU A 13 -4.49 -11.87 -4.20
C LEU A 13 -4.60 -12.84 -5.38
N ALA A 14 -4.92 -12.35 -6.58
CA ALA A 14 -4.94 -13.18 -7.77
C ALA A 14 -3.53 -13.65 -8.15
N LEU A 15 -2.54 -12.76 -8.04
CA LEU A 15 -1.13 -13.13 -8.23
C LEU A 15 -0.70 -14.18 -7.19
N ALA A 16 -1.04 -13.98 -5.92
CA ALA A 16 -0.73 -14.94 -4.85
C ALA A 16 -1.35 -16.33 -5.11
N VAL A 17 -2.61 -16.40 -5.55
CA VAL A 17 -3.26 -17.67 -5.93
C VAL A 17 -2.54 -18.34 -7.09
N LEU A 18 -2.23 -17.59 -8.15
CA LEU A 18 -1.49 -18.13 -9.30
C LEU A 18 -0.11 -18.63 -8.90
N SER A 19 0.62 -17.89 -8.06
CA SER A 19 1.95 -18.27 -7.57
C SER A 19 1.90 -19.54 -6.71
N LEU A 20 0.91 -19.69 -5.84
CA LEU A 20 0.75 -20.94 -5.07
C LEU A 20 0.44 -22.13 -5.96
N LEU A 21 -0.42 -21.95 -6.97
CA LEU A 21 -0.74 -23.00 -7.92
C LEU A 21 0.42 -23.31 -8.88
N TYR A 22 1.32 -22.35 -9.12
CA TYR A 22 2.59 -22.59 -9.82
C TYR A 22 3.51 -23.52 -9.03
N GLU A 23 3.45 -23.51 -7.69
CA GLU A 23 4.20 -24.44 -6.86
C GLU A 23 3.61 -25.86 -6.89
N ARG A 24 2.27 -25.97 -6.80
CA ARG A 24 1.53 -27.25 -6.76
C ARG A 24 0.02 -27.04 -6.79
N GLN A 25 -0.71 -28.08 -7.17
CA GLN A 25 -2.17 -28.14 -7.02
C GLN A 25 -2.60 -27.96 -5.55
N MET A 26 -3.65 -27.17 -5.31
CA MET A 26 -4.15 -26.87 -3.96
C MET A 26 -5.67 -26.68 -3.93
N HIS A 27 -6.27 -26.97 -2.78
CA HIS A 27 -7.61 -26.52 -2.44
C HIS A 27 -7.57 -25.07 -1.89
N PRO A 28 -8.60 -24.21 -2.10
CA PRO A 28 -8.57 -22.82 -1.62
C PRO A 28 -8.33 -22.66 -0.11
N TYR A 29 -8.85 -23.58 0.72
CA TYR A 29 -8.51 -23.60 2.15
C TYR A 29 -7.01 -23.77 2.42
N GLN A 30 -6.33 -24.67 1.69
CA GLN A 30 -4.89 -24.86 1.81
C GLN A 30 -4.14 -23.61 1.36
N MET A 31 -4.56 -22.99 0.27
CA MET A 31 -3.98 -21.71 -0.17
C MET A 31 -4.10 -20.64 0.92
N SER A 32 -5.29 -20.50 1.53
CA SER A 32 -5.48 -19.56 2.63
C SER A 32 -4.58 -19.86 3.83
N GLN A 33 -4.38 -21.13 4.16
CA GLN A 33 -3.53 -21.52 5.29
C GLN A 33 -2.06 -21.25 4.96
N THR A 34 -1.59 -21.65 3.78
CA THR A 34 -0.21 -21.40 3.32
C THR A 34 0.12 -19.91 3.26
N LEU A 35 -0.79 -19.05 2.79
CA LEU A 35 -0.55 -17.60 2.79
C LEU A 35 -0.44 -17.02 4.21
N LYS A 36 -1.22 -17.56 5.17
CA LYS A 36 -1.13 -17.15 6.58
C LYS A 36 0.17 -17.63 7.22
N ASP A 37 0.52 -18.90 7.03
CA ASP A 37 1.71 -19.51 7.62
C ASP A 37 3.01 -18.84 7.12
N ARG A 38 2.98 -18.27 5.91
CA ARG A 38 4.09 -17.52 5.31
C ARG A 38 4.07 -16.02 5.63
N GLY A 39 3.23 -15.56 6.55
CA GLY A 39 3.17 -14.14 6.95
C GLY A 39 2.69 -13.18 5.85
N LYS A 40 2.14 -13.66 4.73
CA LYS A 40 1.74 -12.80 3.59
C LYS A 40 0.49 -11.95 3.84
N GLN A 41 0.04 -11.86 5.10
CA GLN A 41 -1.10 -11.04 5.48
C GLN A 41 -0.79 -9.54 5.36
N ASP A 42 0.49 -9.16 5.46
CA ASP A 42 0.93 -7.77 5.37
C ASP A 42 0.99 -7.29 3.91
N SER A 43 1.34 -8.17 2.96
CA SER A 43 1.46 -7.82 1.54
C SER A 43 0.16 -7.98 0.75
N VAL A 44 -0.79 -8.79 1.24
CA VAL A 44 -2.08 -9.05 0.57
C VAL A 44 -3.20 -9.05 1.60
N ARG A 45 -4.25 -8.27 1.38
CA ARG A 45 -5.45 -8.32 2.21
C ARG A 45 -6.16 -9.67 2.07
N LEU A 46 -5.84 -10.62 2.94
CA LEU A 46 -6.42 -11.96 2.94
C LEU A 46 -7.77 -11.95 3.66
N ASN A 47 -8.86 -12.00 2.90
CA ASN A 47 -10.15 -12.43 3.45
C ASN A 47 -10.62 -13.70 2.74
N PHE A 48 -11.12 -14.67 3.50
CA PHE A 48 -11.42 -16.01 2.99
C PHE A 48 -12.47 -16.00 1.87
N GLY A 49 -13.48 -15.12 1.97
CA GLY A 49 -14.48 -14.94 0.91
C GLY A 49 -13.88 -14.42 -0.41
N SER A 50 -12.94 -13.48 -0.34
CA SER A 50 -12.26 -12.95 -1.52
C SER A 50 -11.42 -14.00 -2.23
N LEU A 51 -10.79 -14.92 -1.49
CA LEU A 51 -9.98 -15.98 -2.07
C LEU A 51 -10.81 -16.88 -3.00
N TYR A 52 -11.97 -17.37 -2.55
CA TYR A 52 -12.85 -18.19 -3.40
C TYR A 52 -13.31 -17.41 -4.63
N SER A 53 -13.74 -16.15 -4.45
CA SER A 53 -14.17 -15.32 -5.57
C SER A 53 -13.05 -15.08 -6.60
N VAL A 54 -11.79 -15.00 -6.13
CA VAL A 54 -10.60 -14.86 -6.97
C VAL A 54 -10.32 -16.16 -7.72
N VAL A 55 -10.35 -17.32 -7.05
CA VAL A 55 -10.19 -18.63 -7.69
C VAL A 55 -11.24 -18.83 -8.79
N GLU A 56 -12.52 -18.59 -8.48
CA GLU A 56 -13.61 -18.67 -9.47
C GLU A 56 -13.41 -17.70 -10.65
N SER A 57 -12.91 -16.50 -10.38
CA SER A 57 -12.56 -15.54 -11.43
C SER A 57 -11.44 -16.06 -12.33
N LEU A 58 -10.37 -16.63 -11.76
CA LEU A 58 -9.25 -17.21 -12.50
C LEU A 58 -9.67 -18.44 -13.31
N VAL A 59 -10.61 -19.25 -12.81
CA VAL A 59 -11.23 -20.36 -13.56
C VAL A 59 -12.04 -19.85 -14.74
N ARG A 60 -12.91 -18.85 -14.54
CA ARG A 60 -13.69 -18.23 -15.63
C ARG A 60 -12.81 -17.60 -16.69
N GLN A 61 -11.61 -17.18 -16.34
CA GLN A 61 -10.63 -16.61 -17.26
C GLN A 61 -9.77 -17.66 -17.96
N GLY A 62 -9.84 -18.92 -17.52
CA GLY A 62 -9.11 -20.03 -18.10
C GLY A 62 -7.66 -20.12 -17.65
N PHE A 63 -7.28 -19.45 -16.55
CA PHE A 63 -5.93 -19.55 -15.99
C PHE A 63 -5.81 -20.72 -15.00
N VAL A 64 -6.90 -21.04 -14.31
CA VAL A 64 -6.98 -22.11 -13.30
C VAL A 64 -8.03 -23.13 -13.73
N LYS A 65 -7.83 -24.42 -13.41
CA LYS A 65 -8.78 -25.50 -13.69
C LYS A 65 -8.97 -26.39 -12.46
N PRO A 66 -10.18 -26.95 -12.24
CA PRO A 66 -10.35 -28.04 -11.27
C PRO A 66 -9.67 -29.30 -11.81
N VAL A 67 -8.96 -30.03 -10.95
CA VAL A 67 -8.25 -31.28 -11.31
C VAL A 67 -8.70 -32.49 -10.52
N ALA A 68 -9.24 -32.29 -9.32
CA ALA A 68 -9.82 -33.36 -8.51
C ALA A 68 -10.92 -32.83 -7.60
N THR A 69 -11.80 -33.72 -7.19
CA THR A 69 -12.78 -33.48 -6.13
C THR A 69 -12.62 -34.56 -5.09
N GLU A 70 -12.17 -34.19 -3.91
CA GLU A 70 -11.99 -35.10 -2.79
C GLU A 70 -13.18 -34.96 -1.83
N GLN A 71 -13.81 -36.07 -1.48
CA GLN A 71 -14.85 -36.10 -0.45
C GLN A 71 -14.44 -37.07 0.65
N ASP A 72 -14.09 -36.53 1.81
CA ASP A 72 -13.70 -37.31 2.98
C ASP A 72 -14.94 -37.55 3.86
N GLY A 73 -15.51 -38.75 3.75
CA GLY A 73 -16.72 -39.16 4.46
C GLY A 73 -17.92 -38.25 4.16
N ASN A 74 -18.58 -37.77 5.21
CA ASN A 74 -19.77 -36.92 5.10
C ASN A 74 -19.46 -35.40 5.01
N ARG A 75 -18.20 -35.02 4.77
CA ARG A 75 -17.80 -33.61 4.64
C ARG A 75 -18.11 -33.09 3.23
N PRO A 76 -18.28 -31.76 3.06
CA PRO A 76 -18.43 -31.16 1.74
C PRO A 76 -17.26 -31.52 0.83
N ALA A 77 -17.56 -31.80 -0.42
CA ALA A 77 -16.57 -32.08 -1.46
C ALA A 77 -15.59 -30.91 -1.61
N ARG A 78 -14.28 -31.21 -1.58
CA ARG A 78 -13.17 -30.27 -1.72
C ARG A 78 -12.65 -30.33 -3.15
N THR A 79 -12.78 -29.21 -3.87
CA THR A 79 -12.24 -29.11 -5.23
C THR A 79 -10.79 -28.65 -5.20
N ILE A 80 -9.89 -29.48 -5.73
CA ILE A 80 -8.48 -29.15 -5.91
C ILE A 80 -8.33 -28.48 -7.27
N TYR A 81 -7.56 -27.39 -7.29
CA TYR A 81 -7.29 -26.60 -8.48
C TYR A 81 -5.82 -26.69 -8.87
N ASP A 82 -5.56 -26.49 -10.16
CA ASP A 82 -4.22 -26.42 -10.75
C ASP A 82 -4.18 -25.32 -11.84
N LEU A 83 -2.96 -24.92 -12.23
CA LEU A 83 -2.78 -24.02 -13.37
C LEU A 83 -3.12 -24.71 -14.70
N THR A 84 -3.56 -23.91 -15.65
CA THR A 84 -3.51 -24.23 -17.07
C THR A 84 -2.20 -23.75 -17.67
N ASP A 85 -1.84 -24.18 -18.89
CA ASP A 85 -0.69 -23.64 -19.61
C ASP A 85 -0.76 -22.10 -19.72
N ALA A 86 -1.94 -21.58 -20.04
CA ALA A 86 -2.19 -20.13 -20.09
C ALA A 86 -2.02 -19.44 -18.72
N GLY A 87 -2.37 -20.12 -17.61
CA GLY A 87 -2.16 -19.62 -16.25
C GLY A 87 -0.68 -19.56 -15.86
N THR A 88 0.09 -20.56 -16.28
CA THR A 88 1.55 -20.59 -16.11
C THR A 88 2.22 -19.47 -16.91
N ASP A 89 1.82 -19.26 -18.16
CA ASP A 89 2.33 -18.14 -18.96
C ASP A 89 1.97 -16.79 -18.33
N GLU A 90 0.75 -16.66 -17.80
CA GLU A 90 0.24 -15.42 -17.21
C GLU A 90 0.97 -15.06 -15.91
N VAL A 91 1.19 -15.99 -14.98
CA VAL A 91 1.89 -15.69 -13.72
C VAL A 91 3.34 -15.28 -13.98
N LEU A 92 4.02 -15.95 -14.92
CA LEU A 92 5.38 -15.60 -15.31
C LEU A 92 5.44 -14.23 -16.01
N ALA A 93 4.52 -13.95 -16.92
CA ALA A 93 4.43 -12.65 -17.59
C ALA A 93 4.14 -11.52 -16.59
N TRP A 94 3.20 -11.74 -15.66
CA TRP A 94 2.86 -10.75 -14.65
C TRP A 94 4.04 -10.47 -13.71
N MET A 95 4.73 -11.50 -13.23
CA MET A 95 5.93 -11.32 -12.39
C MET A 95 7.04 -10.56 -13.14
N ARG A 96 7.27 -10.88 -14.43
CA ARG A 96 8.25 -10.15 -15.26
C ARG A 96 7.90 -8.67 -15.38
N ASP A 97 6.62 -8.35 -15.57
CA ASP A 97 6.18 -6.97 -15.72
C ASP A 97 6.30 -6.20 -14.40
N LEU A 98 5.91 -6.78 -13.26
CA LEU A 98 6.06 -6.13 -11.95
C LEU A 98 7.52 -5.88 -11.56
N VAL A 99 8.43 -6.79 -11.92
CA VAL A 99 9.87 -6.61 -11.65
C VAL A 99 10.49 -5.58 -12.60
N ARG A 100 10.01 -5.51 -13.85
CA ARG A 100 10.57 -4.62 -14.87
C ARG A 100 10.07 -3.19 -14.77
N GLU A 101 8.77 -3.02 -14.56
CA GLU A 101 8.07 -1.76 -14.74
C GLU A 101 7.52 -1.26 -13.41
N PRO A 102 8.03 -0.15 -12.87
CA PRO A 102 7.48 0.45 -11.67
C PRO A 102 6.01 0.82 -11.86
N VAL A 103 5.16 0.37 -10.95
CA VAL A 103 3.75 0.77 -10.91
C VAL A 103 3.60 1.99 -10.01
N LYS A 104 2.76 2.95 -10.43
CA LYS A 104 2.46 4.12 -9.61
C LYS A 104 1.60 3.71 -8.41
N GLU A 105 2.23 3.68 -7.25
CA GLU A 105 1.54 3.54 -5.96
C GLU A 105 0.96 4.88 -5.48
N TYR A 106 -0.09 4.79 -4.65
CA TYR A 106 -0.73 5.93 -3.98
C TYR A 106 -0.69 5.75 -2.46
N PRO A 107 0.48 5.90 -1.80
CA PRO A 107 0.60 5.76 -0.36
C PRO A 107 -0.26 6.79 0.39
N GLN A 108 -0.92 6.39 1.47
CA GLN A 108 -1.76 7.30 2.27
C GLN A 108 -0.96 8.47 2.85
N PHE A 109 0.31 8.23 3.23
CA PHE A 109 1.16 9.30 3.73
C PHE A 109 1.49 10.34 2.66
N MET A 110 1.63 9.95 1.39
CA MET A 110 1.78 10.90 0.29
C MET A 110 0.53 11.78 0.11
N ALA A 111 -0.67 11.22 0.33
CA ALA A 111 -1.90 12.00 0.37
C ALA A 111 -1.89 12.97 1.56
N ALA A 112 -1.49 12.53 2.76
CA ALA A 112 -1.37 13.40 3.92
C ALA A 112 -0.39 14.56 3.68
N LEU A 113 0.78 14.32 3.08
CA LEU A 113 1.74 15.36 2.72
C LEU A 113 1.17 16.37 1.72
N SER A 114 0.35 15.92 0.77
CA SER A 114 -0.30 16.78 -0.23
C SER A 114 -1.30 17.77 0.40
N PHE A 115 -1.83 17.44 1.58
CA PHE A 115 -2.82 18.23 2.31
C PHE A 115 -2.32 18.65 3.70
N LEU A 116 -1.02 18.56 3.95
CA LEU A 116 -0.39 18.86 5.24
C LEU A 116 -0.77 20.25 5.80
N PRO A 117 -0.92 21.31 4.98
CA PRO A 117 -1.28 22.64 5.49
C PRO A 117 -2.65 22.74 6.19
N ILE A 118 -3.48 21.71 6.13
CA ILE A 118 -4.70 21.61 6.96
C ILE A 118 -4.35 21.66 8.45
N LEU A 119 -3.20 21.10 8.84
CA LEU A 119 -2.66 21.15 10.20
C LEU A 119 -1.85 22.43 10.40
N SER A 120 -1.74 22.91 11.63
CA SER A 120 -0.82 24.01 11.95
C SER A 120 0.64 23.56 11.81
N PRO A 121 1.61 24.45 11.56
CA PRO A 121 3.03 24.09 11.51
C PRO A 121 3.49 23.33 12.76
N THR A 122 3.11 23.83 13.94
CA THR A 122 3.45 23.21 15.23
C THR A 122 2.88 21.80 15.35
N GLU A 123 1.59 21.62 15.04
CA GLU A 123 0.93 20.31 15.10
C GLU A 123 1.53 19.33 14.08
N ALA A 124 1.76 19.78 12.85
CA ALA A 124 2.39 18.96 11.82
C ALA A 124 3.80 18.52 12.24
N GLY A 125 4.61 19.41 12.82
CA GLY A 125 5.94 19.09 13.34
C GLY A 125 5.89 17.98 14.40
N THR A 126 5.03 18.13 15.41
CA THR A 126 4.83 17.12 16.47
C THR A 126 4.41 15.77 15.89
N LEU A 127 3.39 15.74 15.02
CA LEU A 127 2.90 14.48 14.42
C LEU A 127 3.93 13.82 13.49
N LEU A 128 4.77 14.61 12.81
CA LEU A 128 5.87 14.08 12.01
C LEU A 128 6.94 13.44 12.91
N HIS A 129 7.24 14.00 14.08
CA HIS A 129 8.15 13.35 15.05
C HIS A 129 7.58 12.05 15.60
N GLU A 130 6.30 12.03 15.96
CA GLU A 130 5.62 10.79 16.38
C GLU A 130 5.68 9.72 15.28
N ARG A 131 5.43 10.13 14.03
CA ARG A 131 5.58 9.24 12.87
C ARG A 131 7.02 8.74 12.71
N ALA A 132 8.02 9.61 12.83
CA ALA A 132 9.43 9.22 12.74
C ALA A 132 9.78 8.17 13.79
N GLN A 133 9.29 8.33 15.02
CA GLN A 133 9.47 7.34 16.07
C GLN A 133 8.83 5.99 15.70
N ALA A 134 7.56 6.00 15.27
CA ALA A 134 6.87 4.78 14.86
C ALA A 134 7.55 4.07 13.68
N VAL A 135 8.07 4.82 12.70
CA VAL A 135 8.83 4.25 11.58
C VAL A 135 10.15 3.66 12.06
N ARG A 136 10.86 4.32 12.99
CA ARG A 136 12.10 3.82 13.58
C ARG A 136 11.88 2.51 14.33
N ASP A 137 10.82 2.43 15.12
CA ASP A 137 10.45 1.21 15.86
C ASP A 137 10.13 0.08 14.89
N ARG A 138 9.33 0.35 13.84
CA ARG A 138 9.04 -0.63 12.78
C ARG A 138 10.30 -1.13 12.09
N ILE A 139 11.27 -0.26 11.80
CA ILE A 139 12.55 -0.66 11.19
C ILE A 139 13.31 -1.62 12.12
N ALA A 140 13.34 -1.32 13.43
CA ALA A 140 14.01 -2.16 14.41
C ALA A 140 13.34 -3.54 14.52
N ASP A 141 12.01 -3.58 14.55
CA ASP A 141 11.24 -4.83 14.59
C ASP A 141 11.50 -5.70 13.35
N MET A 142 11.40 -5.13 12.14
CA MET A 142 11.67 -5.88 10.89
C MET A 142 13.12 -6.35 10.81
N GLN A 143 14.08 -5.57 11.31
CA GLN A 143 15.48 -5.98 11.34
C GLN A 143 15.67 -7.17 12.29
N HIS A 144 15.05 -7.12 13.48
CA HIS A 144 15.10 -8.23 14.43
C HIS A 144 14.51 -9.52 13.85
N GLU A 145 13.37 -9.44 13.16
CA GLU A 145 12.75 -10.59 12.48
C GLU A 145 13.66 -11.20 11.41
N ILE A 146 14.39 -10.38 10.64
CA ILE A 146 15.38 -10.86 9.67
C ILE A 146 16.54 -11.55 10.40
N ASP A 147 17.09 -10.92 11.44
CA ASP A 147 18.25 -11.43 12.18
C ASP A 147 17.94 -12.79 12.84
N GLU A 148 16.69 -13.04 13.27
CA GLU A 148 16.25 -14.33 13.84
C GLU A 148 16.32 -15.49 12.82
N VAL A 149 16.15 -15.21 11.53
CA VAL A 149 16.09 -16.23 10.47
C VAL A 149 17.31 -16.24 9.55
N ASP A 150 18.21 -15.26 9.66
CA ASP A 150 19.38 -15.06 8.79
C ASP A 150 20.31 -16.30 8.74
N ALA A 151 20.45 -17.01 9.85
CA ALA A 151 21.27 -18.21 9.92
C ALA A 151 20.63 -19.45 9.25
N VAL A 152 19.34 -19.41 8.94
CA VAL A 152 18.55 -20.59 8.53
C VAL A 152 17.94 -20.42 7.14
N LEU A 153 17.53 -19.21 6.77
CA LEU A 153 16.87 -18.92 5.51
C LEU A 153 17.81 -18.20 4.53
N PRO A 154 17.88 -18.63 3.27
CA PRO A 154 18.54 -17.84 2.23
C PRO A 154 17.93 -16.44 2.09
N GLU A 155 18.78 -15.46 1.75
CA GLU A 155 18.40 -14.04 1.55
C GLU A 155 17.17 -13.84 0.65
N LEU A 156 17.01 -14.70 -0.36
CA LEU A 156 15.86 -14.68 -1.27
C LEU A 156 14.51 -14.71 -0.54
N PHE A 157 14.44 -15.34 0.64
CA PHE A 157 13.20 -15.47 1.42
C PHE A 157 12.89 -14.26 2.30
N VAL A 158 13.85 -13.34 2.49
CA VAL A 158 13.69 -12.12 3.30
C VAL A 158 13.82 -10.83 2.46
N ILE A 159 13.96 -10.96 1.14
CA ILE A 159 14.19 -9.83 0.23
C ILE A 159 13.07 -8.78 0.26
N GLU A 160 11.83 -9.20 0.53
CA GLU A 160 10.70 -8.27 0.69
C GLU A 160 10.86 -7.39 1.94
N SER A 161 11.26 -7.99 3.07
CA SER A 161 11.51 -7.28 4.33
C SER A 161 12.69 -6.33 4.20
N GLN A 162 13.75 -6.73 3.48
CA GLN A 162 14.88 -5.84 3.16
C GLN A 162 14.44 -4.62 2.34
N TYR A 163 13.57 -4.81 1.34
CA TYR A 163 13.00 -3.71 0.56
C TYR A 163 12.12 -2.79 1.44
N GLU A 164 11.28 -3.36 2.30
CA GLU A 164 10.46 -2.59 3.25
C GLU A 164 11.31 -1.74 4.20
N ILE A 165 12.40 -2.30 4.75
CA ILE A 165 13.36 -1.57 5.58
C ILE A 165 14.00 -0.43 4.79
N ALA A 166 14.41 -0.66 3.54
CA ALA A 166 15.04 0.36 2.71
C ALA A 166 14.08 1.55 2.45
N VAL A 167 12.82 1.27 2.14
CA VAL A 167 11.79 2.29 1.95
C VAL A 167 11.49 3.02 3.26
N ALA A 168 11.35 2.29 4.38
CA ALA A 168 11.08 2.87 5.69
C ALA A 168 12.23 3.80 6.15
N ARG A 169 13.49 3.43 5.89
CA ARG A 169 14.65 4.29 6.18
C ARG A 169 14.62 5.58 5.36
N ALA A 170 14.24 5.50 4.09
CA ALA A 170 14.09 6.68 3.23
C ALA A 170 12.96 7.58 3.74
N GLU A 171 11.83 7.01 4.18
CA GLU A 171 10.75 7.75 4.80
C GLU A 171 11.19 8.41 6.11
N LEU A 172 11.85 7.68 7.00
CA LEU A 172 12.35 8.20 8.29
C LEU A 172 13.22 9.44 8.07
N ALA A 173 14.23 9.33 7.20
CA ALA A 173 15.12 10.44 6.88
C ALA A 173 14.37 11.65 6.31
N PHE A 174 13.36 11.41 5.46
CA PHE A 174 12.52 12.47 4.92
C PHE A 174 11.69 13.16 6.01
N VAL A 175 11.01 12.38 6.85
CA VAL A 175 10.12 12.87 7.91
C VAL A 175 10.89 13.66 8.95
N GLU A 176 12.04 13.17 9.41
CA GLU A 176 12.92 13.88 10.34
C GLU A 176 13.40 15.21 9.74
N SER A 177 13.84 15.20 8.48
CA SER A 177 14.26 16.42 7.79
C SER A 177 13.12 17.44 7.65
N LEU A 178 11.91 16.97 7.33
CA LEU A 178 10.74 17.84 7.19
C LEU A 178 10.34 18.42 8.54
N ALA A 179 10.23 17.61 9.59
CA ALA A 179 9.92 18.07 10.93
C ALA A 179 10.91 19.15 11.40
N GLY A 180 12.22 18.89 11.27
CA GLY A 180 13.25 19.86 11.64
C GLY A 180 13.16 21.17 10.84
N LYS A 181 12.80 21.12 9.55
CA LYS A 181 12.58 22.34 8.74
C LYS A 181 11.35 23.13 9.16
N ILE A 182 10.29 22.45 9.59
CA ILE A 182 9.06 23.07 10.08
C ILE A 182 9.35 23.78 11.40
N GLU A 183 9.97 23.09 12.35
CA GLU A 183 10.28 23.62 13.69
C GLU A 183 11.27 24.79 13.65
N SER A 184 12.30 24.69 12.81
CA SER A 184 13.27 25.77 12.62
C SER A 184 12.74 26.93 11.76
N GLY A 185 11.55 26.79 11.18
CA GLY A 185 10.99 27.75 10.24
C GLY A 185 11.74 27.84 8.90
N THR A 186 12.70 26.95 8.63
CA THR A 186 13.50 26.97 7.39
C THR A 186 12.78 26.36 6.20
N LEU A 187 11.64 25.67 6.42
CA LEU A 187 10.77 25.24 5.33
C LEU A 187 10.24 26.47 4.56
N ARG A 188 10.51 26.56 3.26
CA ARG A 188 9.98 27.64 2.43
C ARG A 188 8.45 27.65 2.50
N GLY A 189 7.88 28.79 2.89
CA GLY A 189 6.43 28.93 3.10
C GLY A 189 5.96 28.64 4.53
N SER A 190 6.85 28.31 5.48
CA SER A 190 6.52 28.10 6.90
C SER A 190 5.88 29.33 7.55
N GLY A 191 6.46 30.52 7.38
CA GLY A 191 5.92 31.76 7.98
C GLY A 191 4.57 32.14 7.40
N LEU A 192 4.34 31.80 6.13
CA LEU A 192 3.08 31.96 5.45
C LEU A 192 2.01 31.04 6.07
N TRP A 193 2.35 29.76 6.15
CA TRP A 193 1.52 28.73 6.76
C TRP A 193 1.17 29.07 8.21
N GLN A 194 2.13 29.56 9.00
CA GLN A 194 1.89 30.02 10.37
C GLN A 194 0.90 31.17 10.45
N LYS A 195 1.07 32.23 9.64
CA LYS A 195 0.16 33.39 9.60
C LYS A 195 -1.29 33.00 9.30
N LEU A 196 -1.50 32.06 8.38
CA LEU A 196 -2.84 31.55 8.07
C LEU A 196 -3.50 30.91 9.31
N HIS A 197 -2.76 30.05 10.01
CA HIS A 197 -3.26 29.38 11.22
C HIS A 197 -3.49 30.36 12.38
N ASP A 198 -2.59 31.33 12.59
CA ASP A 198 -2.78 32.39 13.59
C ASP A 198 -4.05 33.21 13.30
N ARG A 199 -4.31 33.50 12.02
CA ARG A 199 -5.52 34.23 11.60
C ARG A 199 -6.79 33.43 11.85
N MET A 200 -6.79 32.14 11.53
CA MET A 200 -7.93 31.25 11.81
C MET A 200 -8.20 31.14 13.32
N ALA A 201 -7.14 31.00 14.13
CA ALA A 201 -7.24 30.98 15.59
C ALA A 201 -7.81 32.29 16.15
N ALA A 202 -7.34 33.44 15.66
CA ALA A 202 -7.86 34.76 16.07
C ALA A 202 -9.35 34.97 15.74
N LEU A 203 -9.84 34.34 14.66
CA LEU A 203 -11.25 34.37 14.26
C LEU A 203 -12.09 33.30 14.96
N GLY A 204 -11.48 32.37 15.71
CA GLY A 204 -12.18 31.26 16.36
C GLY A 204 -12.78 30.24 15.38
N VAL A 205 -12.20 30.12 14.18
CA VAL A 205 -12.68 29.21 13.13
C VAL A 205 -11.68 28.08 12.87
N THR A 206 -12.18 26.87 12.61
CA THR A 206 -11.35 25.71 12.23
C THR A 206 -11.20 25.53 10.73
N ARG A 207 -11.98 26.30 9.96
CA ARG A 207 -11.95 26.36 8.50
C ARG A 207 -11.97 27.82 8.08
N PRO A 208 -11.13 28.25 7.13
CA PRO A 208 -11.20 29.60 6.61
C PRO A 208 -12.54 29.78 5.87
N PRO A 209 -13.33 30.83 6.16
CA PRO A 209 -14.53 31.15 5.39
C PRO A 209 -14.18 31.36 3.92
N SER A 210 -15.02 30.89 2.99
CA SER A 210 -14.74 31.02 1.55
C SER A 210 -14.55 32.48 1.10
N SER A 211 -15.23 33.44 1.74
CA SER A 211 -15.07 34.88 1.46
C SER A 211 -13.77 35.49 2.01
N GLU A 212 -13.11 34.77 2.92
CA GLU A 212 -11.87 35.20 3.58
C GLU A 212 -10.67 34.45 3.03
N ILE A 213 -10.82 33.23 2.52
CA ILE A 213 -9.70 32.41 2.03
C ILE A 213 -8.96 33.08 0.88
N ASP A 214 -9.68 33.68 -0.07
CA ASP A 214 -9.09 34.39 -1.20
C ASP A 214 -8.37 35.66 -0.74
N LYS A 215 -8.94 36.37 0.24
CA LYS A 215 -8.29 37.56 0.85
C LYS A 215 -7.02 37.17 1.57
N ILE A 216 -7.07 36.10 2.36
CA ILE A 216 -5.93 35.56 3.09
C ILE A 216 -4.84 35.17 2.10
N PHE A 217 -5.16 34.42 1.03
CA PHE A 217 -4.17 34.06 0.01
C PHE A 217 -3.58 35.26 -0.72
N VAL A 218 -4.39 36.28 -1.03
CA VAL A 218 -3.92 37.52 -1.67
C VAL A 218 -3.01 38.33 -0.73
N GLU A 219 -3.38 38.52 0.53
CA GLU A 219 -2.56 39.19 1.56
C GLU A 219 -1.23 38.45 1.80
N MET A 220 -1.24 37.14 1.53
CA MET A 220 -0.12 36.23 1.65
C MET A 220 0.67 36.08 0.34
N GLU A 221 0.35 36.84 -0.71
CA GLU A 221 0.98 36.79 -2.03
C GLU A 221 0.99 35.38 -2.67
N VAL A 222 0.03 34.55 -2.30
CA VAL A 222 -0.17 33.22 -2.90
C VAL A 222 -0.99 33.39 -4.17
N PRO A 223 -0.53 32.87 -5.33
CA PRO A 223 -1.32 32.87 -6.55
C PRO A 223 -2.63 32.14 -6.33
N LEU A 224 -3.75 32.83 -6.54
CA LEU A 224 -5.07 32.18 -6.53
C LEU A 224 -5.13 31.17 -7.69
N PRO A 225 -5.81 30.02 -7.51
CA PRO A 225 -6.05 29.11 -8.61
C PRO A 225 -6.73 29.88 -9.74
N ARG A 226 -6.19 29.77 -10.96
CA ARG A 226 -6.83 30.39 -12.13
C ARG A 226 -8.26 29.88 -12.18
N GLY A 227 -9.22 30.78 -11.98
CA GLY A 227 -10.62 30.48 -12.20
C GLY A 227 -10.74 29.87 -13.59
N ASN A 228 -11.42 28.73 -13.68
CA ASN A 228 -11.73 28.10 -14.95
C ASN A 228 -12.64 29.10 -15.70
N ASN A 229 -12.04 29.97 -16.51
CA ASN A 229 -12.78 30.77 -17.47
C ASN A 229 -13.27 29.80 -18.54
N GLY A 230 -14.57 29.46 -18.45
CA GLY A 230 -15.44 28.98 -19.53
C GLY A 230 -14.89 27.90 -20.43
#